data_AF-A0A7W5DS66-F1
#
_entry.id   AF-A0A7W5DS66-F1
#
_cell.length_a   1.000
_cell.length_b   1.000
_cell.length_c   1.000
_cell.angle_alpha   90.00
_cell.angle_beta   90.00
_cell.angle_gamma   90.00
#
_symmetry.space_group_name_H-M   'P 1'
#
loop_
_entity.id
_entity.type
_entity.pdbx_description
1 polymer ?
#
loop_
_entity_poly.entity_id
_entity_poly.type
_entity_poly.pdbx_seq_one_letter_code
_entity_poly.pdbx_strand_id
1 'polypeptide(L)'
;MTEHYDPYANAIAERVNGILKQEFFLEDYLVDIKTMKLLVEDAVHIYNTQRPHWSCYMKTPEQMHCQKEIKIRNYKKQNLIKASLDKV
;
A
#
# COMPACT_ATOMS: atom_id res chain seq x y z
N MET A 1 -12.78 -7.18 -7.75
CA MET A 1 -12.78 -8.66 -7.83
C MET A 1 -12.26 -9.01 -9.21
N THR A 2 -11.21 -9.80 -9.34
CA THR A 2 -10.63 -10.20 -10.63
C THR A 2 -10.59 -11.72 -10.74
N GLU A 3 -10.97 -12.23 -11.91
CA GLU A 3 -11.35 -13.62 -12.20
C GLU A 3 -10.18 -14.55 -12.58
N HIS A 4 -8.94 -14.23 -12.19
CA HIS A 4 -7.79 -15.15 -12.34
C HIS A 4 -6.91 -15.12 -11.09
N TYR A 5 -6.86 -16.28 -10.42
CA TYR A 5 -6.17 -16.52 -9.16
C TYR A 5 -4.71 -16.93 -9.44
N ASP A 6 -3.92 -16.00 -10.00
CA ASP A 6 -2.47 -16.14 -10.01
C ASP A 6 -1.87 -15.03 -9.13
N PRO A 7 -1.32 -15.37 -7.95
CA PRO A 7 -0.67 -14.42 -7.05
C PRO A 7 0.41 -13.58 -7.74
N TYR A 8 1.10 -14.15 -8.75
CA TYR A 8 2.14 -13.46 -9.52
C TYR A 8 1.56 -12.51 -10.59
N ALA A 9 0.33 -12.73 -11.03
CA ALA A 9 -0.35 -11.84 -11.98
C ALA A 9 -0.92 -10.58 -11.30
N ASN A 10 -1.02 -10.58 -9.97
CA ASN A 10 -1.57 -9.46 -9.23
C ASN A 10 -0.48 -8.44 -8.88
N ALA A 11 -0.28 -7.46 -9.77
CA ALA A 11 0.69 -6.38 -9.58
C ALA A 11 0.52 -5.61 -8.26
N ILE A 12 -0.70 -5.60 -7.68
CA ILE A 12 -0.95 -4.98 -6.37
C ILE A 12 -0.38 -5.86 -5.25
N ALA A 13 -0.54 -7.18 -5.33
CA ALA A 13 -0.01 -8.12 -4.35
C ALA A 13 1.53 -8.10 -4.35
N GLU A 14 2.17 -8.14 -5.52
CA GLU A 14 3.63 -8.05 -5.65
C GLU A 14 4.18 -6.75 -5.05
N ARG A 15 3.47 -5.62 -5.27
CA ARG A 15 3.85 -4.35 -4.65
C ARG A 15 3.78 -4.42 -3.12
N VAL A 16 2.73 -5.01 -2.56
CA VAL A 16 2.58 -5.16 -1.10
C VAL A 16 3.67 -6.08 -0.54
N ASN A 17 3.95 -7.20 -1.20
CA ASN A 17 5.01 -8.13 -0.81
C ASN A 17 6.38 -7.45 -0.82
N GLY A 18 6.69 -6.66 -1.86
CA GLY A 18 7.93 -5.88 -1.94
C GLY A 18 8.06 -4.88 -0.79
N ILE A 19 6.98 -4.18 -0.45
CA ILE A 19 6.96 -3.25 0.69
C ILE A 19 7.23 -4.00 2.00
N LEU A 20 6.55 -5.12 2.26
CA LEU A 20 6.75 -5.91 3.47
C LEU A 20 8.19 -6.40 3.59
N LYS A 21 8.76 -6.91 2.50
CA LYS A 21 10.16 -7.37 2.48
C LYS A 21 11.15 -6.25 2.76
N GLN A 22 10.94 -5.08 2.16
CA GLN A 22 11.83 -3.91 2.29
C GLN A 22 11.71 -3.22 3.65
N GLU A 23 10.50 -3.01 4.16
CA GLU A 23 10.29 -2.27 5.41
C GLU A 23 10.64 -3.09 6.65
N PHE A 24 10.48 -4.40 6.59
CA PHE A 24 10.76 -5.31 7.71
C PHE A 24 12.06 -6.08 7.55
N PHE A 25 12.84 -5.84 6.49
CA PHE A 25 14.12 -6.50 6.21
C PHE A 25 14.03 -8.04 6.22
N LEU A 26 12.91 -8.59 5.73
CA LEU A 26 12.62 -10.02 5.84
C LEU A 26 13.64 -10.90 5.10
N GLU A 27 14.33 -10.35 4.10
CA GLU A 27 15.34 -11.06 3.32
C GLU A 27 16.71 -11.14 4.03
N ASP A 28 16.94 -10.31 5.05
CA ASP A 28 18.20 -10.28 5.80
C ASP A 28 18.23 -11.29 6.96
N TYR A 29 17.07 -11.80 7.37
CA TYR A 29 16.99 -12.79 8.46
C TYR A 29 17.26 -14.21 7.96
N LEU A 30 18.32 -14.82 8.48
CA LEU A 30 18.62 -16.23 8.29
C LEU A 30 18.02 -17.07 9.42
N VAL A 31 16.71 -17.29 9.37
CA VAL A 31 15.96 -18.10 10.35
C VAL A 31 15.28 -19.29 9.68
N ASP A 32 14.87 -20.28 10.49
CA ASP A 32 14.13 -21.43 9.98
C ASP A 32 12.72 -21.02 9.48
N ILE A 33 12.12 -21.89 8.66
CA ILE A 33 10.81 -21.62 8.03
C ILE A 33 9.70 -21.37 9.05
N LYS A 34 9.74 -22.00 10.24
CA LYS A 34 8.68 -21.79 11.25
C LYS A 34 8.81 -20.39 11.84
N THR A 35 10.03 -19.97 12.17
CA THR A 35 10.30 -18.62 12.67
C THR A 35 9.99 -17.56 11.62
N MET A 36 10.39 -17.78 10.36
CA MET A 36 10.08 -16.87 9.26
C MET A 36 8.56 -16.68 9.07
N LYS A 37 7.77 -17.74 9.22
CA LYS A 37 6.31 -17.64 9.14
C LYS A 37 5.72 -16.71 10.21
N LEU A 38 6.22 -16.79 11.44
CA LEU A 38 5.80 -15.90 12.53
C LEU A 38 6.20 -14.45 12.24
N LEU A 39 7.43 -14.21 11.77
CA LEU A 39 7.88 -12.86 11.41
C LEU A 39 7.04 -12.25 10.29
N VAL A 40 6.67 -13.04 9.27
CA VAL A 40 5.80 -12.59 8.19
C VAL A 40 4.39 -12.28 8.71
N GLU A 41 3.85 -13.12 9.61
CA GLU A 41 2.56 -12.87 10.24
C GLU A 41 2.55 -11.54 11.02
N ASP A 42 3.58 -11.31 11.82
CA ASP A 42 3.76 -10.07 12.58
C ASP A 42 3.92 -8.86 11.64
N ALA A 43 4.73 -8.98 10.60
CA ALA A 43 4.93 -7.92 9.61
C ALA A 43 3.61 -7.55 8.90
N VAL A 44 2.81 -8.54 8.51
CA VAL A 44 1.48 -8.33 7.92
C VAL A 44 0.54 -7.67 8.91
N HIS A 45 0.56 -8.10 10.18
CA HIS A 45 -0.25 -7.49 11.22
C HIS A 45 0.11 -6.01 11.43
N ILE A 46 1.40 -5.69 11.56
CA ILE A 46 1.88 -4.31 11.73
C ILE A 46 1.53 -3.46 10.50
N TYR A 47 1.73 -3.99 9.29
CA TYR A 47 1.37 -3.29 8.06
C TYR A 47 -0.11 -2.94 8.01
N ASN A 48 -0.99 -3.87 8.37
CA ASN A 48 -2.44 -3.65 8.31
C ASN A 48 -2.97 -2.70 9.40
N THR A 49 -2.39 -2.78 10.60
CA THR A 49 -2.93 -2.11 11.79
C THR A 49 -2.23 -0.80 12.13
N GLN A 50 -0.95 -0.65 11.78
CA GLN A 50 -0.12 0.48 12.23
C GLN A 50 0.42 1.34 11.10
N ARG A 51 0.64 0.81 9.89
CA ARG A 51 1.25 1.58 8.79
C ARG A 51 0.28 2.61 8.21
N PRO A 52 0.54 3.93 8.34
CA PRO A 52 -0.33 4.94 7.78
C PRO A 52 0.02 5.21 6.30
N HIS A 53 -0.98 5.33 5.45
CA HIS A 53 -0.77 5.57 4.01
C HIS A 53 -1.12 7.00 3.63
N TRP A 54 -0.17 7.72 3.02
CA TRP A 54 -0.35 9.13 2.59
C TRP A 54 -1.49 9.34 1.58
N SER A 55 -1.67 8.40 0.66
CA SER A 55 -2.78 8.42 -0.30
C SER A 55 -4.14 8.18 0.34
N CYS A 56 -4.13 7.61 1.54
CA CYS A 56 -5.29 7.25 2.34
C CYS A 56 -5.51 8.22 3.51
N TYR A 57 -5.02 9.46 3.41
CA TYR A 57 -5.12 10.47 4.46
C TYR A 57 -4.54 10.01 5.81
N MET A 58 -3.41 9.29 5.77
CA MET A 58 -2.73 8.73 6.95
C MET A 58 -3.53 7.67 7.71
N LYS A 59 -4.55 7.07 7.07
CA LYS A 59 -5.24 5.90 7.61
C LYS A 59 -4.46 4.61 7.31
N THR A 60 -4.64 3.63 8.18
CA THR A 60 -4.08 2.29 8.01
C THR A 60 -4.93 1.46 7.07
N PRO A 61 -4.39 0.38 6.47
CA PRO A 61 -5.15 -0.51 5.60
C PRO A 61 -6.44 -1.02 6.24
N GLU A 62 -6.40 -1.41 7.51
CA GLU A 62 -7.58 -1.87 8.24
C GLU A 62 -8.63 -0.75 8.40
N GLN A 63 -8.20 0.45 8.81
CA GLN A 63 -9.10 1.61 8.91
C GLN A 63 -9.74 1.96 7.57
N MET A 64 -8.98 1.86 6.47
CA MET A 64 -9.48 2.08 5.11
C MET A 64 -10.48 1.00 4.69
N HIS A 65 -10.24 -0.25 5.05
CA HIS A 65 -11.11 -1.37 4.73
C HIS A 65 -12.49 -1.25 5.40
N CYS A 66 -12.54 -0.76 6.64
CA CYS A 66 -13.79 -0.54 7.37
C CYS A 66 -14.62 0.67 6.86
N GLN A 67 -14.11 1.47 5.93
CA GLN A 67 -14.84 2.64 5.44
C GLN A 67 -15.94 2.26 4.45
N LYS A 68 -17.15 2.83 4.63
CA LYS A 68 -18.27 2.69 3.69
C LYS A 68 -18.15 3.64 2.48
N GLU A 69 -17.60 4.83 2.70
CA GLU A 69 -17.40 5.85 1.67
C GLU A 69 -15.92 6.22 1.59
N ILE A 70 -15.35 6.09 0.39
CA ILE A 70 -13.93 6.33 0.13
C ILE A 70 -13.78 7.64 -0.65
N LYS A 71 -13.15 8.63 -0.04
CA LYS A 71 -12.71 9.84 -0.74
C LYS A 71 -11.34 9.59 -1.36
N ILE A 72 -11.24 9.61 -2.69
CA ILE A 72 -9.96 9.41 -3.39
C ILE A 72 -9.19 10.73 -3.44
N ARG A 73 -7.91 10.71 -3.07
CA ARG A 73 -7.03 11.89 -3.19
C ARG A 73 -6.69 12.12 -4.66
N ASN A 74 -6.98 13.33 -5.16
CA ASN A 74 -6.66 13.73 -6.53
C ASN A 74 -5.30 14.44 -6.56
N TYR A 75 -4.44 14.07 -7.50
CA TYR A 75 -3.09 14.59 -7.66
C TYR A 75 -2.88 15.35 -8.98
N LYS A 76 -3.96 15.64 -9.72
CA LYS A 76 -3.88 16.46 -10.94
C LYS A 76 -3.20 17.79 -10.62
N LYS A 77 -2.06 18.05 -11.25
CA LYS A 77 -1.46 19.38 -11.26
C LYS A 77 -2.43 20.30 -12.00
N GLN A 78 -2.79 21.44 -11.40
CA GLN A 78 -3.42 22.51 -12.15
C GLN A 78 -2.44 22.93 -13.25
N ASN A 79 -2.90 23.00 -14.50
CA ASN A 79 -2.10 23.55 -15.59
C ASN A 79 -1.90 25.05 -15.31
N LEU A 80 -0.80 25.38 -14.61
CA LEU A 80 -0.41 26.76 -14.28
C LEU A 80 -0.34 27.67 -15.53
N ILE A 81 -0.13 27.08 -16.71
CA ILE A 81 -0.03 27.78 -18.00
C ILE A 81 -1.40 28.32 -18.49
N LYS A 82 -2.52 27.66 -18.14
CA LYS A 82 -3.84 28.08 -18.62
C LYS A 82 -4.39 29.29 -17.83
N ALA A 83 -4.08 29.36 -16.53
CA ALA A 83 -4.53 30.44 -15.65
C ALA A 83 -3.90 31.82 -15.96
N SER A 84 -2.77 31.86 -16.68
CA SER A 84 -2.11 33.10 -17.11
C SER A 84 -2.58 33.62 -18.47
N LEU A 85 -3.18 32.77 -19.31
CA LEU A 85 -3.63 33.13 -20.66
C LEU A 85 -5.06 33.66 -20.69
N ASP A 86 -5.84 33.43 -19.64
CA ASP A 86 -7.22 33.94 -19.49
C ASP A 86 -7.27 35.37 -18.90
N LYS A 87 -6.12 36.06 -18.78
CA LYS A 87 -6.00 37.44 -18.23
C LYS A 87 -5.63 38.50 -19.29
N VAL A 88 -5.74 38.19 -20.58
CA VAL A 88 -5.54 39.16 -21.68
C VAL A 88 -6.86 39.40 -22.39
#